data_AF-A0A1F7SKZ8-F1
#
_entry.id   AF-A0A1F7SKZ8-F1
#
_cell.length_a   1.000
_cell.length_b   1.000
_cell.length_c   1.000
_cell.angle_alpha   90.00
_cell.angle_beta   90.00
_cell.angle_gamma   90.00
#
_symmetry.space_group_name_H-M   'P 1'
#
loop_
_entity.id
_entity.type
_entity.pdbx_description
1 polymer ?
#
loop_
_entity_poly.entity_id
_entity_poly.type
_entity_poly.pdbx_seq_one_letter_code
_entity_poly.pdbx_strand_id
1 'polypeptide(L)'
;MLLLNSIVNNPYFKQSSLHASFSECPLGFIDIGALGGVHSLISPVASLMHYACFEPAADALYFKDPFDPANKNRNFFKRNIEVLLLTAILTYFYDFALEIVECYYTDKTDSGHIRDLVLSMAAIQSKTIENSLNCLLEDDRTNPSKTYLLAKKFIDKYKSNNDVDFIIEV
;
A
#
# COMPACT_ATOMS: atom_id res chain seq x y z
N MET A 1 -0.91 -5.67 -9.29
CA MET A 1 -2.21 -5.93 -8.64
C MET A 1 -1.91 -6.81 -7.46
N LEU A 2 -2.03 -6.27 -6.25
CA LEU A 2 -1.84 -7.07 -5.05
C LEU A 2 -2.94 -8.16 -5.00
N LEU A 3 -2.55 -9.38 -4.67
CA LEU A 3 -3.46 -10.52 -4.62
C LEU A 3 -4.46 -10.36 -3.47
N LEU A 4 -5.66 -10.91 -3.64
CA LEU A 4 -6.68 -10.92 -2.59
C LEU A 4 -6.09 -11.45 -1.28
N ASN A 5 -6.28 -10.69 -0.20
CA ASN A 5 -5.79 -11.03 1.14
C ASN A 5 -4.26 -11.24 1.22
N SER A 6 -3.45 -10.66 0.32
CA SER A 6 -2.00 -10.86 0.36
C SER A 6 -1.35 -10.36 1.65
N ILE A 7 -1.88 -9.29 2.26
CA ILE A 7 -1.40 -8.80 3.56
C ILE A 7 -1.87 -9.72 4.68
N VAL A 8 -3.15 -10.12 4.68
CA VAL A 8 -3.73 -11.01 5.70
C VAL A 8 -3.03 -12.37 5.72
N ASN A 9 -2.62 -12.85 4.55
CA ASN A 9 -1.91 -14.11 4.40
C ASN A 9 -0.40 -14.00 4.66
N ASN A 10 0.14 -12.80 4.78
CA ASN A 10 1.56 -12.58 5.03
C ASN A 10 1.93 -13.09 6.44
N PRO A 11 2.96 -13.95 6.57
CA PRO A 11 3.35 -14.53 7.86
C PRO A 11 3.76 -13.46 8.88
N TYR A 12 4.43 -12.39 8.44
CA TYR A 12 4.84 -11.29 9.30
C TYR A 12 3.64 -10.49 9.82
N PHE A 13 2.63 -10.28 8.97
CA PHE A 13 1.38 -9.64 9.41
C PHE A 13 0.70 -10.46 10.50
N LYS A 14 0.55 -11.78 10.31
CA LYS A 14 -0.08 -12.68 11.30
C LYS A 14 0.61 -12.69 12.67
N GLN A 15 1.91 -12.39 12.70
CA GLN A 15 2.72 -12.35 13.91
C GLN A 15 2.81 -10.94 14.53
N SER A 16 2.22 -9.94 13.89
CA SER A 16 2.26 -8.55 14.35
C SER A 16 1.06 -8.18 15.23
N SER A 17 1.23 -7.13 16.03
CA SER A 17 0.16 -6.50 16.79
C SER A 17 -0.93 -5.91 15.90
N LEU A 18 -0.62 -5.61 14.63
CA LEU A 18 -1.61 -5.18 13.64
C LEU A 18 -2.65 -6.27 13.39
N HIS A 19 -2.23 -7.53 13.23
CA HIS A 19 -3.17 -8.63 13.02
C HIS A 19 -4.09 -8.80 14.22
N ALA A 20 -3.56 -8.73 15.44
CA ALA A 20 -4.39 -8.78 16.65
C ALA A 20 -5.40 -7.60 16.69
N SER A 21 -4.92 -6.37 16.49
CA SER A 21 -5.76 -5.16 16.52
C SER A 21 -6.85 -5.17 15.44
N PHE A 22 -6.51 -5.49 14.20
CA PHE A 22 -7.46 -5.50 13.08
C PHE A 22 -8.39 -6.72 13.08
N SER A 23 -8.02 -7.81 13.76
CA SER A 23 -8.94 -8.95 13.96
C SER A 23 -10.01 -8.63 15.02
N GLU A 24 -9.65 -7.94 16.10
CA GLU A 24 -10.58 -7.55 17.16
C GLU A 24 -11.45 -6.35 16.76
N CYS A 25 -10.83 -5.36 16.13
CA CYS A 25 -11.49 -4.15 15.65
C CYS A 25 -11.16 -4.00 14.16
N PRO A 26 -11.99 -4.52 13.25
CA PRO A 26 -11.83 -4.33 11.81
C PRO A 26 -11.84 -2.85 11.42
N LEU A 27 -11.24 -2.53 10.28
CA LEU A 27 -11.18 -1.16 9.77
C LEU A 27 -12.54 -0.78 9.18
N GLY A 28 -13.20 0.24 9.73
CA GLY A 28 -14.45 0.79 9.21
C GLY A 28 -14.16 1.76 8.06
N PHE A 29 -14.43 1.34 6.82
CA PHE A 29 -14.37 2.15 5.59
C PHE A 29 -15.81 2.08 4.95
N ILE A 30 -16.28 2.80 3.90
CA ILE A 30 -17.70 2.67 3.33
C ILE A 30 -17.79 2.72 1.78
N ASP A 31 -17.97 1.65 0.99
CA ASP A 31 -17.79 1.71 -0.49
C ASP A 31 -18.90 2.43 -1.25
N ILE A 32 -18.58 3.57 -1.87
CA ILE A 32 -19.46 4.28 -2.80
C ILE A 32 -18.79 4.24 -4.17
N GLY A 33 -19.10 3.23 -4.99
CA GLY A 33 -18.71 3.22 -6.41
C GLY A 33 -18.29 1.87 -6.96
N ALA A 34 -17.95 0.89 -6.12
CA ALA A 34 -17.74 -0.45 -6.61
C ALA A 34 -19.08 -1.17 -6.81
N LEU A 35 -19.44 -1.44 -8.07
CA LEU A 35 -20.54 -2.30 -8.49
C LEU A 35 -20.32 -3.76 -8.00
N GLY A 36 -20.42 -3.98 -6.68
CA GLY A 36 -20.34 -5.30 -6.04
C GLY A 36 -18.95 -5.95 -6.01
N GLY A 37 -17.86 -5.22 -6.30
CA GLY A 37 -16.49 -5.73 -6.29
C GLY A 37 -15.60 -5.05 -5.25
N VAL A 38 -14.52 -5.68 -4.80
CA VAL A 38 -13.52 -5.04 -3.95
C VAL A 38 -12.54 -4.25 -4.83
N HIS A 39 -12.32 -2.96 -4.57
CA HIS A 39 -11.32 -2.16 -5.30
C HIS A 39 -9.93 -2.83 -5.22
N SER A 40 -9.18 -2.83 -6.32
CA SER A 40 -7.90 -3.56 -6.44
C SER A 40 -6.86 -3.11 -5.39
N LEU A 41 -6.91 -1.85 -4.97
CA LEU A 41 -6.09 -1.29 -3.89
C LEU A 41 -6.44 -1.85 -2.50
N ILE A 42 -7.71 -2.22 -2.27
CA ILE A 42 -8.23 -2.67 -0.96
C ILE A 42 -8.28 -4.19 -0.85
N SER A 43 -8.28 -4.89 -1.99
CA SER A 43 -8.19 -6.36 -2.10
C SER A 43 -7.23 -7.03 -1.11
N PRO A 44 -6.03 -6.49 -0.81
CA PRO A 44 -5.06 -7.15 0.08
C PRO A 44 -5.49 -7.25 1.54
N VAL A 45 -6.43 -6.41 1.97
CA VAL A 45 -6.90 -6.26 3.36
C VAL A 45 -8.41 -6.41 3.47
N ALA A 46 -9.08 -6.82 2.40
CA ALA A 46 -10.52 -6.81 2.27
C ALA A 46 -11.23 -7.55 3.42
N SER A 47 -10.67 -8.67 3.89
CA SER A 47 -11.27 -9.46 4.98
C SER A 47 -11.16 -8.82 6.36
N LEU A 48 -10.38 -7.75 6.51
CA LEU A 48 -10.22 -6.98 7.75
C LEU A 48 -10.99 -5.66 7.72
N MET A 49 -11.78 -5.41 6.67
CA MET A 49 -12.52 -4.17 6.44
C MET A 49 -14.02 -4.42 6.63
N HIS A 50 -14.74 -3.50 7.26
CA HIS A 50 -16.18 -3.67 7.54
C HIS A 50 -17.07 -3.15 6.39
N TYR A 51 -16.73 -2.02 5.76
CA TYR A 51 -17.25 -1.51 4.46
C TYR A 51 -16.11 -0.71 3.76
N ALA A 52 -16.17 -0.13 2.51
CA ALA A 52 -14.97 0.49 1.87
C ALA A 52 -15.02 1.73 0.88
N CYS A 53 -14.88 3.03 1.26
CA CYS A 53 -15.21 4.24 0.42
C CYS A 53 -14.17 4.70 -0.61
N PHE A 54 -14.56 4.93 -1.88
CA PHE A 54 -13.71 5.60 -2.86
C PHE A 54 -14.49 6.70 -3.60
N GLU A 55 -14.12 7.97 -3.41
CA GLU A 55 -14.63 9.07 -4.23
C GLU A 55 -13.57 9.39 -5.31
N PRO A 56 -13.85 9.17 -6.61
CA PRO A 56 -12.84 9.20 -7.67
C PRO A 56 -12.41 10.61 -8.12
N ALA A 57 -12.72 11.66 -7.36
CA ALA A 57 -12.64 13.04 -7.84
C ALA A 57 -11.30 13.75 -7.57
N ALA A 58 -10.37 13.16 -6.81
CA ALA A 58 -9.05 13.74 -6.58
C ALA A 58 -7.96 12.67 -6.82
N ASP A 59 -7.11 12.91 -7.81
CA ASP A 59 -5.89 12.12 -8.10
C ASP A 59 -4.81 12.30 -7.00
N ALA A 60 -5.21 12.50 -5.73
CA ALA A 60 -4.32 12.83 -4.64
C ALA A 60 -4.77 12.14 -3.35
N LEU A 61 -3.82 11.45 -2.71
CA LEU A 61 -3.99 10.88 -1.38
C LEU A 61 -3.32 11.83 -0.37
N TYR A 62 -4.09 12.28 0.62
CA TYR A 62 -3.59 13.14 1.70
C TYR A 62 -3.50 12.34 2.99
N PHE A 63 -2.28 12.21 3.50
CA PHE A 63 -2.06 11.66 4.84
C PHE A 63 -2.09 12.77 5.88
N LYS A 64 -2.68 12.48 7.04
CA LYS A 64 -2.47 13.30 8.23
C LYS A 64 -1.14 12.89 8.85
N ASP A 65 -0.07 13.44 8.30
CA ASP A 65 1.31 13.09 8.66
C ASP A 65 1.63 13.48 10.12
N PRO A 66 1.93 12.51 11.01
CA PRO A 66 2.34 12.81 12.37
C PRO A 66 3.72 13.49 12.48
N PHE A 67 4.56 13.40 11.46
CA PHE A 67 5.91 13.96 11.42
C PHE A 67 5.94 15.42 10.96
N ASP A 68 4.84 15.91 10.35
CA ASP A 68 4.69 17.31 9.98
C ASP A 68 4.85 18.22 11.23
N PRO A 69 5.70 19.26 11.18
CA PRO A 69 5.87 20.22 12.27
C PRO A 69 4.56 20.82 12.80
N ALA A 70 3.55 20.99 11.94
CA ALA A 70 2.22 21.47 12.32
C ALA A 70 1.46 20.51 13.25
N ASN A 71 1.84 19.23 13.26
CA ASN A 71 1.23 18.18 14.08
C ASN A 71 2.06 17.80 15.32
N LYS A 72 3.21 18.46 15.58
CA LYS A 72 4.14 18.14 16.68
C LYS A 72 3.50 18.06 18.08
N ASN A 73 2.46 18.85 18.34
CA ASN A 73 1.76 18.89 19.64
C ASN A 73 0.44 18.09 19.63
N ARG A 74 0.13 17.35 18.56
CA ARG A 74 -1.08 16.54 18.48
C ARG A 74 -0.80 15.14 18.99
N ASN A 75 -1.73 14.64 19.80
CA ASN A 75 -1.74 13.24 20.18
C ASN A 75 -2.44 12.43 19.10
N PHE A 76 -1.73 11.42 18.57
CA PHE A 76 -2.30 10.43 17.68
C PHE A 76 -2.61 9.17 18.47
N PHE A 77 -3.86 8.72 18.42
CA PHE A 77 -4.22 7.46 19.08
C PHE A 77 -3.57 6.30 18.34
N LYS A 78 -3.22 5.23 19.07
CA LYS A 78 -2.63 4.01 18.49
C LYS A 78 -3.37 3.54 17.25
N ARG A 79 -4.70 3.52 17.31
CA ARG A 79 -5.54 3.11 16.18
C ARG A 79 -5.38 3.98 14.93
N ASN A 80 -5.19 5.30 15.09
CA ASN A 80 -4.95 6.18 13.94
C ASN A 80 -3.63 5.83 13.24
N ILE A 81 -2.60 5.50 14.01
CA ILE A 81 -1.29 5.10 13.48
C ILE A 81 -1.37 3.75 12.76
N GLU A 82 -2.08 2.77 13.33
CA GLU A 82 -2.31 1.47 12.70
C GLU A 82 -3.02 1.61 11.34
N VAL A 83 -4.06 2.46 11.27
CA VAL A 83 -4.80 2.74 10.04
C VAL A 83 -3.91 3.47 9.03
N LEU A 84 -3.14 4.45 9.49
CA LEU A 84 -2.24 5.24 8.65
C LEU A 84 -1.17 4.35 8.02
N LEU A 85 -0.53 3.50 8.83
CA LEU A 85 0.46 2.52 8.39
C LEU A 85 -0.11 1.58 7.33
N LEU A 86 -1.28 1.00 7.60
CA LEU A 86 -1.91 0.08 6.64
C LEU A 86 -2.24 0.79 5.32
N THR A 87 -2.73 2.03 5.40
CA THR A 87 -3.03 2.84 4.21
C THR A 87 -1.76 3.15 3.43
N ALA A 88 -0.67 3.54 4.09
CA ALA A 88 0.63 3.77 3.45
C ALA A 88 1.12 2.53 2.68
N ILE A 89 1.04 1.34 3.30
CA ILE A 89 1.41 0.07 2.65
C ILE A 89 0.53 -0.22 1.41
N LEU A 90 -0.79 -0.06 1.53
CA LEU A 90 -1.73 -0.34 0.43
C LEU A 90 -1.55 0.60 -0.75
N THR A 91 -1.12 1.83 -0.47
CA THR A 91 -0.94 2.90 -1.45
C THR A 91 0.51 3.03 -1.91
N TYR A 92 1.35 2.05 -1.54
CA TYR A 92 2.75 1.90 -1.95
C TYR A 92 3.73 2.94 -1.38
N PHE A 93 3.32 3.78 -0.42
CA PHE A 93 4.20 4.72 0.29
C PHE A 93 5.05 3.98 1.34
N TYR A 94 6.00 3.16 0.89
CA TYR A 94 6.75 2.25 1.74
C TYR A 94 7.75 2.96 2.64
N ASP A 95 8.40 4.03 2.17
CA ASP A 95 9.31 4.84 2.98
C ASP A 95 8.57 5.47 4.18
N PHE A 96 7.41 6.06 3.92
CA PHE A 96 6.55 6.61 4.97
C PHE A 96 6.05 5.53 5.93
N ALA A 97 5.71 4.34 5.42
CA ALA A 97 5.34 3.20 6.25
C ALA A 97 6.49 2.79 7.19
N LEU A 98 7.74 2.74 6.69
CA LEU A 98 8.92 2.44 7.51
C LEU A 98 9.15 3.51 8.58
N GLU A 99 9.01 4.79 8.24
CA GLU A 99 9.15 5.89 9.20
C GLU A 99 8.11 5.79 10.33
N ILE A 100 6.87 5.40 10.01
CA ILE A 100 5.83 5.12 11.01
C ILE A 100 6.26 3.96 11.92
N VAL A 101 6.80 2.87 11.37
CA VAL A 101 7.26 1.71 12.15
C VAL A 101 8.34 2.15 13.14
N GLU A 102 9.35 2.87 12.68
CA GLU A 102 10.47 3.32 13.52
C GLU A 102 10.04 4.24 14.65
N CYS A 103 9.08 5.14 14.40
CA CYS A 103 8.69 6.16 15.38
C CYS A 103 7.61 5.70 16.37
N TYR A 104 6.72 4.79 15.96
CA TYR A 104 5.53 4.44 16.76
C TYR A 104 5.53 3.02 17.35
N TYR A 105 6.45 2.15 16.92
CA TYR A 105 6.53 0.77 17.41
C TYR A 105 7.86 0.56 18.15
N THR A 106 7.80 0.56 19.48
CA THR A 106 8.99 0.48 20.35
C THR A 106 9.39 -0.95 20.72
N ASP A 107 8.45 -1.90 20.65
CA ASP A 107 8.75 -3.31 20.87
C ASP A 107 9.53 -3.86 19.68
N LYS A 108 10.76 -4.32 19.93
CA LYS A 108 11.70 -4.71 18.85
C LYS A 108 11.22 -5.92 18.05
N THR A 109 10.49 -6.83 18.68
CA THR A 109 10.01 -8.04 17.99
C THR A 109 8.84 -7.67 17.08
N ASP A 110 7.85 -6.95 17.61
CA ASP A 110 6.70 -6.49 16.84
C ASP A 110 7.10 -5.52 15.72
N SER A 111 7.95 -4.55 16.02
CA SER A 111 8.48 -3.60 15.02
C SER A 111 9.25 -4.33 13.92
N GLY A 112 10.00 -5.39 14.27
CA GLY A 112 10.67 -6.27 13.32
C GLY A 112 9.70 -6.96 12.36
N HIS A 113 8.64 -7.58 12.88
CA HIS A 113 7.61 -8.22 12.05
C HIS A 113 6.93 -7.20 11.12
N ILE A 114 6.59 -6.02 11.63
CA ILE A 114 5.91 -5.01 10.82
C ILE A 114 6.85 -4.44 9.74
N ARG A 115 8.13 -4.23 10.07
CA ARG A 115 9.15 -3.83 9.09
C ARG A 115 9.31 -4.87 7.98
N ASP A 116 9.41 -6.15 8.33
CA ASP A 116 9.54 -7.23 7.35
C ASP A 116 8.28 -7.36 6.47
N LEU A 117 7.10 -7.10 7.03
CA LEU A 117 5.88 -6.95 6.24
C LEU A 117 6.03 -5.83 5.19
N VAL A 118 6.41 -4.62 5.60
CA VAL A 118 6.56 -3.47 4.67
C VAL A 118 7.54 -3.81 3.54
N LEU A 119 8.71 -4.35 3.88
CA LEU A 119 9.72 -4.75 2.89
C LEU A 119 9.23 -5.86 1.96
N SER A 120 8.53 -6.85 2.49
CA SER A 120 7.96 -7.93 1.66
C SER A 120 6.93 -7.41 0.66
N MET A 121 6.12 -6.43 1.05
CA MET A 121 5.15 -5.79 0.16
C MET A 121 5.84 -4.95 -0.91
N ALA A 122 6.88 -4.20 -0.54
CA ALA A 122 7.71 -3.45 -1.48
C ALA A 122 8.37 -4.37 -2.53
N ALA A 123 8.92 -5.51 -2.11
CA ALA A 123 9.50 -6.50 -3.00
C ALA A 123 8.47 -7.09 -3.99
N ILE A 124 7.25 -7.41 -3.52
CA ILE A 124 6.16 -7.91 -4.37
C ILE A 124 5.76 -6.86 -5.42
N GLN A 125 5.68 -5.58 -5.02
CA GLN A 125 5.33 -4.50 -5.93
C GLN A 125 6.42 -4.28 -6.98
N SER A 126 7.68 -4.22 -6.56
CA SER A 126 8.84 -4.13 -7.47
C SER A 126 8.83 -5.26 -8.51
N LYS A 127 8.64 -6.51 -8.06
CA LYS A 127 8.57 -7.65 -8.98
C LYS A 127 7.39 -7.58 -9.94
N THR A 128 6.26 -7.05 -9.48
CA THR A 128 5.06 -6.86 -10.31
C THR A 128 5.33 -5.83 -11.42
N ILE A 129 6.00 -4.73 -11.11
CA ILE A 129 6.39 -3.70 -12.07
C ILE A 129 7.38 -4.29 -13.09
N GLU A 130 8.42 -4.98 -12.61
CA GLU A 130 9.44 -5.62 -13.46
C GLU A 130 8.80 -6.61 -14.46
N ASN A 131 7.93 -7.50 -13.98
CA ASN A 131 7.22 -8.45 -14.84
C ASN A 131 6.35 -7.75 -15.89
N SER A 132 5.72 -6.64 -15.51
CA SER A 132 4.86 -5.86 -16.41
C SER A 132 5.67 -5.08 -17.44
N LEU A 133 6.86 -4.61 -17.07
CA LEU A 133 7.81 -3.98 -17.98
C LEU A 133 8.32 -4.98 -19.01
N ASN A 134 8.66 -6.20 -18.59
CA ASN A 134 9.05 -7.26 -19.50
C ASN A 134 7.94 -7.58 -20.51
N CYS A 135 6.67 -7.61 -20.07
CA CYS A 135 5.53 -7.77 -20.98
C CYS A 135 5.42 -6.60 -21.98
N LEU A 136 5.60 -5.36 -21.52
CA LEU A 136 5.61 -4.18 -22.39
C LEU A 136 6.68 -4.30 -23.49
N LEU A 137 7.90 -4.71 -23.12
CA LEU A 137 9.01 -4.84 -24.07
C LEU A 137 8.74 -5.91 -25.14
N GLU A 138 8.13 -7.03 -24.77
CA GLU A 138 7.74 -8.06 -25.74
C GLU A 138 6.58 -7.60 -26.64
N ASP A 139 5.59 -6.91 -26.08
CA ASP A 139 4.47 -6.35 -26.85
C ASP A 139 4.95 -5.30 -27.87
N ASP A 140 5.93 -4.47 -27.49
CA ASP A 140 6.52 -3.46 -28.37
C ASP A 140 7.32 -4.10 -29.51
N ARG A 141 8.14 -5.12 -29.22
CA ARG A 141 8.87 -5.89 -30.24
C ARG A 141 7.95 -6.52 -31.28
N THR A 142 6.79 -7.02 -30.83
CA THR A 142 5.80 -7.67 -31.72
C THR A 142 4.89 -6.66 -32.43
N ASN A 143 4.72 -5.45 -31.90
CA ASN A 143 3.84 -4.41 -32.43
C ASN A 143 4.47 -3.01 -32.43
N PRO A 144 5.57 -2.78 -33.18
CA PRO A 144 6.33 -1.51 -33.12
C PRO A 144 5.54 -0.28 -33.59
N SER A 145 4.45 -0.46 -34.35
CA SER A 145 3.56 0.65 -34.72
C SER A 145 2.71 1.18 -33.55
N LYS A 146 2.66 0.47 -32.42
CA LYS A 146 1.85 0.80 -31.23
C LYS A 146 2.67 1.30 -30.04
N THR A 147 3.99 1.51 -30.18
CA THR A 147 4.91 1.89 -29.09
C THR A 147 4.36 3.00 -28.20
N TYR A 148 3.89 4.10 -28.81
CA TYR A 148 3.32 5.23 -28.06
C TYR A 148 2.14 4.81 -27.17
N LEU A 149 1.21 4.02 -27.71
CA LEU A 149 0.03 3.57 -26.97
C LEU A 149 0.40 2.58 -25.86
N LEU A 150 1.33 1.67 -26.11
CA LEU A 150 1.81 0.69 -25.13
C LEU A 150 2.53 1.38 -23.98
N ALA A 151 3.44 2.32 -24.28
CA ALA A 151 4.13 3.13 -23.30
C ALA A 151 3.14 3.98 -22.48
N LYS A 152 2.16 4.64 -23.13
CA LYS A 152 1.15 5.45 -22.42
C LYS A 152 0.32 4.60 -21.47
N LYS A 153 -0.15 3.41 -21.88
CA LYS A 153 -0.90 2.49 -21.02
C LYS A 153 -0.08 2.00 -19.83
N PHE A 154 1.20 1.70 -20.04
CA PHE A 154 2.09 1.31 -18.96
C PHE A 154 2.26 2.45 -17.96
N ILE A 155 2.59 3.66 -18.45
CA ILE A 155 2.73 4.85 -17.62
C ILE A 155 1.43 5.10 -16.86
N ASP A 156 0.27 5.14 -17.52
CA ASP A 156 -1.01 5.41 -16.85
C ASP A 156 -1.37 4.39 -15.77
N LYS A 157 -0.97 3.12 -15.95
CA LYS A 157 -1.22 2.04 -15.00
C LYS A 157 -0.31 2.11 -13.77
N TYR A 158 0.92 2.59 -13.94
CA TYR A 158 1.95 2.65 -12.88
C TYR A 158 2.28 4.07 -12.44
N LYS A 159 1.58 5.08 -12.98
CA LYS A 159 1.62 6.45 -12.50
C LYS A 159 1.09 6.41 -11.07
N SER A 160 2.04 6.36 -10.17
CA SER A 160 1.84 6.28 -8.73
C SER A 160 1.41 7.66 -8.21
N ASN A 161 0.80 7.68 -7.03
CA ASN A 161 0.62 8.92 -6.26
C ASN A 161 1.94 9.35 -5.58
N ASN A 162 2.99 8.54 -5.69
CA ASN A 162 4.34 8.78 -5.21
C ASN A 162 5.36 8.62 -6.36
N ASP A 163 6.08 9.68 -6.69
CA ASP A 163 7.09 9.69 -7.76
C ASP A 163 8.43 9.03 -7.33
N VAL A 164 8.57 8.63 -6.07
CA VAL A 164 9.82 8.10 -5.51
C VAL A 164 9.54 6.90 -4.61
N ASP A 165 9.64 5.68 -5.14
CA ASP A 165 9.70 4.45 -4.34
C ASP A 165 10.55 3.41 -5.09
N PHE A 166 11.86 3.64 -5.14
CA PHE A 166 12.83 2.56 -5.33
C PHE A 166 13.74 2.58 -4.12
N ILE A 167 13.36 1.84 -3.07
CA ILE A 167 14.32 1.41 -2.04
C ILE A 167 15.30 0.47 -2.77
N ILE A 168 16.33 1.05 -3.36
CA ILE A 168 17.49 0.31 -3.82
C ILE A 168 18.31 0.02 -2.57
N GLU A 169 18.39 -1.27 -2.22
CA GLU A 169 19.39 -1.76 -1.28
C GLU A 169 20.78 -1.26 -1.70
N VAL A 170 21.45 -0.56 -0.79
CA VAL A 170 22.92 -0.50 -0.73
C VAL A 170 23.37 -1.40 0.41
#